data_AF-A0A1Q5MH34-F1
#
_entry.id   AF-A0A1Q5MH34-F1
#
_cell.length_a   1.000
_cell.length_b   1.000
_cell.length_c   1.000
_cell.angle_alpha   90.00
_cell.angle_beta   90.00
_cell.angle_gamma   90.00
#
_symmetry.space_group_name_H-M   'P 1'
#
loop_
_entity.id
_entity.type
_entity.pdbx_description
1 polymer ?
#
loop_
_entity_poly.entity_id
_entity_poly.type
_entity_poly.pdbx_seq_one_letter_code
_entity_poly.pdbx_strand_id
1 'polypeptide(L)'
;MTRKPSCTCFLRQVGSPNPEWTPEAVRDWWRDRGRVIEYLESLLPGWSSSDRPDEREAAEGLRDFAAYITEGLGADLRKYLFRLEEGCCPKNSGPLPELR
;
A
#
# COMPACT_ATOMS: atom_id res chain seq x y z
N MET A 1 -26.19 16.67 18.35
CA MET A 1 -24.87 16.14 18.75
C MET A 1 -24.89 14.63 18.62
N THR A 2 -24.58 14.10 17.44
CA THR A 2 -24.59 12.64 17.21
C THR A 2 -23.22 12.10 17.61
N ARG A 3 -23.15 11.36 18.72
CA ARG A 3 -21.91 10.70 19.15
C ARG A 3 -21.50 9.70 18.07
N LYS A 4 -20.37 9.96 17.39
CA LYS A 4 -19.76 8.99 16.48
C LYS A 4 -19.41 7.73 17.30
N PRO A 5 -19.78 6.52 16.84
CA PRO A 5 -19.50 5.30 17.58
C PRO A 5 -17.99 5.08 17.69
N SER A 6 -17.56 4.73 18.90
CA SER A 6 -16.17 4.42 19.26
C SER A 6 -15.61 3.35 18.32
N CYS A 7 -14.72 3.75 17.40
CA CYS A 7 -14.03 2.85 16.50
C CYS A 7 -12.71 2.42 17.12
N THR A 8 -12.70 1.25 17.75
CA THR A 8 -11.46 0.62 18.23
C THR A 8 -10.78 -0.08 17.04
N CYS A 9 -9.84 0.60 16.39
CA CYS A 9 -9.01 -0.01 15.33
C CYS A 9 -7.91 -0.89 15.94
N PHE A 10 -7.79 -2.13 15.47
CA PHE A 10 -6.70 -3.07 15.80
C PHE A 10 -5.34 -2.68 15.16
N LEU A 11 -5.32 -1.71 14.23
CA LEU A 11 -4.12 -1.15 13.61
C LEU A 11 -3.75 0.22 14.21
N ARG A 12 -3.25 0.19 15.45
CA ARG A 12 -2.79 1.37 16.21
C ARG A 12 -1.46 1.95 15.70
N GLN A 13 -0.92 1.47 14.58
CA GLN A 13 0.47 1.70 14.18
C GLN A 13 0.66 2.32 12.79
N VAL A 14 -0.37 3.00 12.26
CA VAL A 14 -0.14 4.02 11.23
C VAL A 14 -0.30 5.33 11.96
N GLY A 15 0.83 6.00 12.21
CA GLY A 15 0.88 7.29 12.88
C GLY A 15 -0.01 8.32 12.18
N SER A 16 -0.19 9.48 12.80
CA SER A 16 -0.96 10.63 12.31
C SER A 16 -1.02 10.73 10.78
N PRO A 17 -2.17 11.11 10.19
CA PRO A 17 -2.31 11.21 8.73
C PRO A 17 -1.12 11.96 8.15
N ASN A 18 -0.30 11.27 7.36
CA ASN A 18 0.81 11.88 6.67
C ASN A 18 0.18 12.86 5.65
N PRO A 19 0.47 14.18 5.71
CA PRO A 19 -0.14 15.15 4.81
C PRO A 19 0.11 14.82 3.33
N GLU A 20 1.12 14.02 3.02
CA GLU A 20 1.46 13.60 1.66
C GLU A 20 0.58 12.45 1.13
N TRP A 21 -0.07 11.69 2.02
CA TRP A 21 -0.91 10.55 1.65
C TRP A 21 -2.39 10.91 1.75
N THR A 22 -2.85 11.75 0.81
CA THR A 22 -4.27 12.04 0.61
C THR A 22 -4.96 10.92 -0.19
N PRO A 23 -6.29 10.81 -0.15
CA PRO A 23 -7.02 9.87 -1.01
C PRO A 23 -6.67 10.03 -2.50
N GLU A 24 -6.49 11.25 -2.96
CA GLU A 24 -6.07 11.57 -4.32
C GLU A 24 -4.67 11.05 -4.60
N ALA A 25 -3.70 11.30 -3.71
CA ALA A 25 -2.34 10.82 -3.85
C ALA A 25 -2.26 9.28 -3.90
N VAL A 26 -3.09 8.59 -3.09
CA VAL A 26 -3.18 7.12 -3.12
C VAL A 26 -3.72 6.62 -4.47
N ARG A 27 -4.76 7.26 -5.01
CA ARG A 27 -5.35 6.90 -6.32
C ARG A 27 -4.37 7.15 -7.46
N ASP A 28 -3.68 8.30 -7.45
CA ASP A 28 -2.69 8.64 -8.47
C ASP A 28 -1.50 7.68 -8.41
N TRP A 29 -1.00 7.37 -7.22
CA TRP A 29 0.05 6.35 -7.06
C TRP A 29 -0.41 4.98 -7.58
N TRP A 30 -1.65 4.57 -7.27
CA TRP A 30 -2.19 3.31 -7.76
C TRP A 30 -2.29 3.28 -9.29
N ARG A 31 -2.66 4.39 -9.93
CA ARG A 31 -2.72 4.52 -11.39
C ARG A 31 -1.33 4.35 -12.02
N ASP A 32 -0.32 4.96 -11.40
CA ASP A 32 1.06 4.96 -11.89
C ASP A 32 1.91 3.78 -11.41
N ARG A 33 1.32 2.82 -10.68
CA ARG A 33 2.04 1.66 -10.10
C ARG A 33 2.83 0.83 -11.11
N GLY A 34 2.44 0.84 -12.38
CA GLY A 34 3.18 0.18 -13.46
C GLY A 34 4.63 0.66 -13.57
N ARG A 35 4.87 1.96 -13.36
CA ARG A 35 6.23 2.54 -13.36
C ARG A 35 7.10 1.98 -12.24
N VAL A 36 6.50 1.70 -11.08
CA VAL A 36 7.20 1.08 -9.95
C VAL A 36 7.56 -0.35 -10.32
N ILE A 37 6.64 -1.13 -10.89
CA ILE A 37 6.92 -2.50 -11.33
C ILE A 37 8.05 -2.52 -12.37
N GLU A 38 7.98 -1.68 -13.40
CA GLU A 38 9.03 -1.55 -14.42
C GLU A 38 10.40 -1.21 -13.81
N TYR A 39 10.43 -0.30 -12.83
CA TYR A 39 11.65 0.04 -12.11
C TYR A 39 12.20 -1.15 -11.32
N LEU A 40 11.35 -1.89 -10.59
CA LEU A 40 11.76 -3.09 -9.86
C LEU A 40 12.33 -4.15 -10.81
N GLU A 41 11.67 -4.38 -11.94
CA GLU A 41 12.13 -5.32 -12.98
C GLU A 41 13.48 -4.92 -13.58
N SER A 42 13.76 -3.62 -13.70
CA SER A 42 15.06 -3.14 -14.19
C SER A 42 16.23 -3.41 -13.23
N LEU A 43 15.97 -3.44 -11.92
CA LEU A 43 16.98 -3.67 -10.88
C LEU A 43 17.26 -5.16 -10.64
N LEU A 44 16.22 -6.00 -10.81
CA LEU A 44 16.26 -7.42 -10.46
C LEU A 44 17.44 -8.19 -11.09
N PRO A 45 17.77 -8.04 -12.40
CA PRO A 45 18.88 -8.79 -13.00
C PRO A 45 20.24 -8.45 -12.38
N GLY A 46 20.49 -7.16 -12.11
CA GLY A 46 21.75 -6.69 -11.54
C GLY A 46 21.94 -7.17 -10.10
N TRP A 47 20.89 -7.06 -9.29
CA TRP A 47 20.97 -7.43 -7.87
C TRP A 47 20.95 -8.94 -7.65
N SER A 48 20.23 -9.69 -8.49
CA SER A 48 20.19 -11.16 -8.40
C SER A 48 21.52 -11.83 -8.74
N SER A 49 22.33 -11.19 -9.59
CA SER A 49 23.64 -11.69 -10.02
C SER A 49 24.81 -11.04 -9.27
N SER A 50 24.53 -10.19 -8.28
CA SER A 50 25.56 -9.48 -7.54
C SER A 50 26.37 -10.42 -6.65
N ASP A 51 27.67 -10.16 -6.52
CA ASP A 51 28.55 -10.81 -5.55
C ASP A 51 28.18 -10.45 -4.10
N ARG A 52 27.47 -9.33 -3.92
CA ARG A 52 27.04 -8.83 -2.62
C ARG A 52 25.81 -9.58 -2.09
N PRO A 53 25.89 -10.21 -0.90
CA PRO A 53 24.77 -10.99 -0.35
C PRO A 53 23.54 -10.16 -0.02
N ASP A 54 23.73 -8.91 0.43
CA ASP A 54 22.66 -7.96 0.72
C ASP A 54 21.88 -7.55 -0.53
N GLU A 55 22.55 -7.43 -1.68
CA GLU A 55 21.87 -7.13 -2.95
C GLU A 55 21.05 -8.32 -3.45
N ARG A 56 21.55 -9.56 -3.26
CA ARG A 56 20.78 -10.77 -3.62
C ARG A 56 19.54 -10.94 -2.75
N GLU A 57 19.67 -10.74 -1.43
CA GLU A 57 18.53 -10.75 -0.50
C GLU A 57 17.53 -9.65 -0.86
N ALA A 58 18.01 -8.44 -1.17
CA ALA A 58 17.15 -7.36 -1.63
C ALA A 58 16.41 -7.73 -2.91
N ALA A 59 17.04 -8.45 -3.86
CA ALA A 59 16.37 -8.92 -5.06
C ALA A 59 15.22 -9.89 -4.77
N GLU A 60 15.32 -10.73 -3.74
CA GLU A 60 14.19 -11.55 -3.28
C GLU A 60 13.06 -10.67 -2.74
N GLY A 61 13.38 -9.70 -1.88
CA GLY A 61 12.41 -8.73 -1.38
C GLY A 61 11.73 -7.89 -2.48
N LEU A 62 12.46 -7.53 -3.55
CA LEU A 62 11.88 -6.81 -4.68
C LEU A 62 10.87 -7.68 -5.46
N ARG A 63 11.11 -8.99 -5.58
CA ARG A 63 10.15 -9.93 -6.21
C ARG A 63 8.88 -10.05 -5.38
N ASP A 64 9.03 -10.24 -4.07
CA ASP A 64 7.90 -10.33 -3.15
C ASP A 64 7.09 -9.05 -3.16
N PHE A 65 7.76 -7.89 -3.19
CA PHE A 65 7.09 -6.61 -3.28
C PHE A 65 6.36 -6.41 -4.61
N ALA A 66 6.97 -6.78 -5.73
CA ALA A 66 6.30 -6.72 -7.05
C ALA A 66 5.04 -7.61 -7.09
N ALA A 67 5.13 -8.84 -6.55
CA ALA A 67 3.98 -9.74 -6.42
C ALA A 67 2.91 -9.16 -5.48
N TYR A 68 3.31 -8.52 -4.40
CA TYR A 68 2.37 -7.86 -3.50
C TYR A 68 1.64 -6.69 -4.18
N ILE A 69 2.31 -5.89 -5.02
CA ILE A 69 1.66 -4.81 -5.79
C ILE A 69 0.54 -5.35 -6.69
N THR A 70 0.75 -6.50 -7.33
CA THR A 70 -0.21 -7.09 -8.27
C THR A 70 -1.35 -7.83 -7.57
N GLU A 71 -1.08 -8.51 -6.46
CA GLU A 71 -2.03 -9.45 -5.85
C GLU A 71 -2.72 -8.93 -4.58
N GLY A 72 -1.99 -8.21 -3.72
CA GLY A 72 -2.44 -7.90 -2.35
C GLY A 72 -2.68 -6.42 -2.08
N LEU A 73 -1.81 -5.56 -2.60
CA LEU A 73 -1.74 -4.16 -2.22
C LEU A 73 -3.03 -3.40 -2.53
N GLY A 74 -3.73 -3.76 -3.61
CA GLY A 74 -5.00 -3.15 -3.95
C GLY A 74 -6.06 -3.31 -2.84
N ALA A 75 -6.12 -4.46 -2.19
CA ALA A 75 -7.07 -4.68 -1.10
C ALA A 75 -6.73 -3.84 0.14
N ASP A 76 -5.44 -3.67 0.43
CA ASP A 76 -4.98 -2.92 1.59
C ASP A 76 -5.07 -1.41 1.37
N LEU A 77 -4.79 -0.91 0.16
CA LEU A 77 -5.00 0.50 -0.19
C LEU A 77 -6.48 0.89 -0.12
N ARG A 78 -7.40 0.01 -0.49
CA ARG A 78 -8.84 0.28 -0.32
C ARG A 78 -9.26 0.46 1.14
N LYS A 79 -8.69 -0.35 2.04
CA LYS A 79 -8.91 -0.19 3.50
C LYS A 79 -8.28 1.11 4.01
N TYR A 80 -7.12 1.47 3.47
CA TYR A 80 -6.43 2.72 3.79
C TYR A 80 -7.21 3.95 3.32
N LEU A 81 -7.71 3.95 2.07
CA LEU A 81 -8.59 4.99 1.52
C LEU A 81 -9.83 5.19 2.38
N PHE A 82 -10.51 4.10 2.74
CA PHE A 82 -11.67 4.18 3.63
C PHE A 82 -11.32 4.86 4.96
N ARG A 83 -10.15 4.55 5.52
CA ARG A 83 -9.67 5.18 6.76
C ARG A 83 -9.37 6.66 6.58
N LEU A 84 -8.79 7.06 5.46
CA LEU A 84 -8.50 8.47 5.16
C LEU A 84 -9.80 9.28 5.00
N GLU A 85 -10.82 8.70 4.35
CA GLU A 85 -12.11 9.37 4.10
C GLU A 85 -12.99 9.42 5.36
N GLU A 86 -13.14 8.30 6.08
CA GLU A 86 -14.09 8.16 7.20
C GLU A 86 -13.45 8.42 8.58
N GLY A 87 -12.12 8.45 8.66
CA GLY A 87 -11.37 8.53 9.92
C GLY A 87 -11.51 7.27 10.80
N CYS A 88 -12.10 6.20 10.28
CA CYS A 88 -12.40 4.95 10.99
C CYS A 88 -12.03 3.73 10.14
N CYS A 89 -11.75 2.58 10.77
CA CYS A 89 -11.52 1.35 10.01
C CYS A 89 -12.83 0.82 9.41
N PRO A 90 -12.80 0.23 8.20
CA PRO A 90 -14.00 -0.38 7.63
C PRO A 90 -14.46 -1.53 8.53
N LYS A 91 -15.77 -1.57 8.84
CA LYS A 91 -16.37 -2.79 9.39
C LYS A 91 -16.38 -3.85 8.30
N ASN A 92 -16.19 -5.12 8.67
CA ASN A 92 -15.92 -6.30 7.83
C ASN A 92 -16.83 -6.55 6.59
N SER A 93 -17.82 -5.70 6.31
CA SER A 93 -18.81 -5.90 5.25
C SER A 93 -19.27 -4.61 4.54
N GLY A 94 -18.63 -3.46 4.76
CA GLY A 94 -18.95 -2.24 4.01
C GLY A 94 -18.34 -2.22 2.60
N PRO A 95 -18.97 -1.58 1.60
CA PRO A 95 -18.33 -1.35 0.31
C PRO A 95 -17.07 -0.50 0.51
N LEU A 96 -15.94 -0.98 0.00
CA LEU A 96 -14.68 -0.23 0.05
C LEU A 96 -14.58 0.74 -1.14
N PRO A 97 -13.92 1.90 -0.99
CA PRO A 97 -13.69 2.83 -2.07
C PRO A 97 -12.94 2.17 -3.23
N GLU A 98 -13.30 2.50 -4.47
CA GLU A 98 -12.54 2.06 -5.64
C GLU A 98 -11.22 2.83 -5.79
N LEU A 99 -10.21 2.15 -6.34
CA LEU A 99 -8.89 2.71 -6.65
C LEU A 99 -8.83 3.26 -8.10
N ARG A 100 -9.84 4.00 -8.55
CA ARG A 100 -9.86 4.59 -9.92
C ARG A 100 -8.86 5.74 -10.07
#